data_AF-A0A7Y4ZI21-F1
#
_entry.id   AF-A0A7Y4ZI21-F1
#
_cell.length_a   1.000
_cell.length_b   1.000
_cell.length_c   1.000
_cell.angle_alpha   90.00
_cell.angle_beta   90.00
_cell.angle_gamma   90.00
#
_symmetry.space_group_name_H-M   'P 1'
#
loop_
_entity.id
_entity.type
_entity.pdbx_description
1 polymer ?
#
loop_
_entity_poly.entity_id
_entity_poly.type
_entity_poly.pdbx_seq_one_letter_code
_entity_poly.pdbx_strand_id
1 'polypeptide(L)'
;ARTTSDAAVNKAARCASTFGSDLTAPYGRLDGTVLAIVAPSDRQCPTFNNDHIVLEVKAKGNVYRMVVNVLSTQGPPDVYYTTTPHALPAPAFAEGWHTGVSLDYVTDLSVHVANFTPVAFDALVKKVIDAIPLDGKVSVYSSTSGGGSSHLVHRNGNGQDGAIVLDADGASPTFMLFHFDEQQF
;
A
#
# COMPACT_ATOMS: atom_id res chain seq x y z
N ALA A 1 18.60 -7.79 -35.03
CA ALA A 1 18.61 -7.50 -33.60
C ALA A 1 17.46 -6.52 -33.31
N ARG A 2 16.45 -6.94 -32.54
CA ARG A 2 15.32 -6.07 -32.19
C ARG A 2 15.62 -5.45 -30.83
N THR A 3 16.17 -4.24 -30.84
CA THR A 3 16.23 -3.37 -29.67
C THR A 3 14.84 -2.79 -29.46
N THR A 4 13.98 -3.49 -28.73
CA THR A 4 12.84 -2.83 -28.08
C THR A 4 13.40 -2.08 -26.88
N SER A 5 13.45 -0.76 -27.00
CA SER A 5 13.54 0.10 -25.82
C SER A 5 12.25 -0.17 -25.03
N ASP A 6 12.35 -0.91 -23.93
CA ASP A 6 11.29 -1.00 -22.93
C ASP A 6 11.10 0.40 -22.35
N ALA A 7 10.23 1.19 -22.97
CA ALA A 7 9.72 2.38 -22.34
C ALA A 7 9.09 1.93 -21.01
N ALA A 8 9.55 2.51 -19.90
CA ALA A 8 9.00 2.21 -18.59
C ALA A 8 7.47 2.31 -18.64
N VAL A 9 6.78 1.26 -18.20
CA VAL A 9 5.32 1.22 -18.20
C VAL A 9 4.81 2.37 -17.33
N ASN A 10 4.01 3.26 -17.91
CA ASN A 10 3.33 4.32 -17.15
C ASN A 10 2.22 3.69 -16.29
N LYS A 11 2.51 3.46 -15.00
CA LYS A 11 1.57 2.84 -14.05
C LYS A 11 0.42 3.76 -13.63
N ALA A 12 0.47 5.06 -13.93
CA ALA A 12 -0.62 6.00 -13.70
C ALA A 12 -1.58 6.10 -14.90
N ALA A 13 -1.24 5.51 -16.06
CA ALA A 13 -1.97 5.71 -17.32
C ALA A 13 -3.47 5.34 -17.28
N ARG A 14 -3.86 4.48 -16.34
CA ARG A 14 -5.21 3.92 -16.21
C ARG A 14 -5.95 4.42 -14.97
N CYS A 15 -5.46 5.47 -14.31
CA CYS A 15 -6.05 5.93 -13.06
C CYS A 15 -7.50 6.34 -13.22
N ALA A 16 -8.26 6.12 -12.15
CA ALA A 16 -9.67 6.40 -12.09
C ALA A 16 -9.93 7.88 -11.79
N SER A 17 -11.08 8.36 -12.26
CA SER A 17 -11.63 9.66 -11.90
C SER A 17 -12.78 9.58 -10.91
N THR A 18 -13.27 8.36 -10.63
CA THR A 18 -14.34 8.08 -9.69
C THR A 18 -13.94 6.92 -8.77
N PHE A 19 -14.40 6.98 -7.52
CA PHE A 19 -14.08 6.00 -6.49
C PHE A 19 -15.37 5.47 -5.84
N GLY A 20 -15.31 4.24 -5.32
CA GLY A 20 -16.42 3.61 -4.60
C GLY A 20 -16.71 4.26 -3.25
N SER A 21 -17.62 3.65 -2.48
CA SER A 21 -18.04 4.16 -1.16
C SER A 21 -18.05 3.12 -0.05
N ASP A 22 -17.54 1.91 -0.32
CA ASP A 22 -17.74 0.74 0.56
C ASP A 22 -16.71 0.61 1.69
N LEU A 23 -15.75 1.54 1.81
CA LEU A 23 -14.88 1.60 2.97
C LEU A 23 -15.72 2.18 4.12
N THR A 24 -15.99 1.40 5.17
CA THR A 24 -17.02 1.75 6.18
C THR A 24 -16.53 1.78 7.63
N ALA A 25 -15.48 1.04 7.97
CA ALA A 25 -14.95 0.94 9.33
C ALA A 25 -13.61 1.67 9.47
N PRO A 26 -13.25 2.18 10.67
CA PRO A 26 -12.03 2.96 10.87
C PRO A 26 -10.74 2.26 10.46
N TYR A 27 -10.71 0.94 10.54
CA TYR A 27 -9.59 0.10 10.12
C TYR A 27 -10.11 -1.15 9.39
N GLY A 28 -9.34 -1.63 8.44
CA GLY A 28 -9.62 -2.87 7.74
C GLY A 28 -8.60 -3.20 6.66
N ARG A 29 -8.94 -4.20 5.85
CA ARG A 29 -8.13 -4.69 4.73
C ARG A 29 -8.94 -4.62 3.44
N LEU A 30 -8.41 -3.93 2.44
CA LEU A 30 -8.97 -3.97 1.09
C LEU A 30 -8.26 -5.03 0.27
N ASP A 31 -9.00 -6.03 -0.18
CA ASP A 31 -8.53 -7.06 -1.09
C ASP A 31 -9.00 -6.74 -2.51
N GLY A 32 -8.09 -6.70 -3.47
CA GLY A 32 -8.45 -6.37 -4.84
C GLY A 32 -7.32 -6.51 -5.85
N THR A 33 -7.47 -5.79 -6.95
CA THR A 33 -6.55 -5.86 -8.10
C THR A 33 -6.00 -4.47 -8.42
N VAL A 34 -4.70 -4.34 -8.63
CA VAL A 34 -4.07 -3.03 -8.89
C VAL A 34 -4.50 -2.47 -10.24
N LEU A 35 -5.13 -1.30 -10.23
CA LEU A 35 -5.51 -0.58 -11.45
C LEU A 35 -4.39 0.35 -11.92
N ALA A 36 -3.92 1.20 -11.01
CA ALA A 36 -2.96 2.24 -11.27
C ALA A 36 -2.16 2.54 -10.00
N ILE A 37 -0.97 3.10 -10.20
CA ILE A 37 -0.12 3.62 -9.13
C ILE A 37 0.31 5.01 -9.56
N VAL A 38 -0.07 6.02 -8.78
CA VAL A 38 0.23 7.42 -9.04
C VAL A 38 1.38 7.85 -8.13
N ALA A 39 2.50 8.22 -8.75
CA ALA A 39 3.65 8.74 -8.03
C ALA A 39 3.33 10.11 -7.41
N PRO A 40 4.03 10.50 -6.33
CA PRO A 40 3.94 11.86 -5.83
C PRO A 40 4.21 12.89 -6.93
N SER A 41 3.41 13.95 -6.96
CA SER A 41 3.42 15.03 -7.97
C SER A 41 3.08 14.63 -9.41
N ASP A 42 2.71 13.37 -9.68
CA ASP A 42 2.19 12.97 -11.00
C ASP A 42 0.76 13.51 -11.19
N ARG A 43 0.63 14.51 -12.08
CA ARG A 43 -0.61 15.23 -12.34
C ARG A 43 -1.47 14.63 -13.44
N GLN A 44 -1.12 13.45 -13.96
CA GLN A 44 -1.94 12.78 -14.97
C GLN A 44 -3.31 12.36 -14.40
N CYS A 45 -3.38 12.16 -13.08
CA CYS A 45 -4.57 11.69 -12.37
C CYS A 45 -5.20 12.81 -11.53
N PRO A 46 -6.54 12.87 -11.41
CA PRO A 46 -7.23 13.97 -10.74
C PRO A 46 -7.01 14.01 -9.21
N THR A 47 -6.56 12.91 -8.60
CA THR A 47 -6.45 12.74 -7.13
C THR A 47 -5.03 12.42 -6.67
N PHE A 48 -4.04 13.10 -7.26
CA PHE A 48 -2.62 12.98 -6.88
C PHE A 48 -2.32 13.54 -5.48
N ASN A 49 -1.19 13.13 -4.90
CA ASN A 49 -0.59 13.72 -3.69
C ASN A 49 0.83 14.19 -4.02
N ASN A 50 1.45 15.01 -3.16
CA ASN A 50 2.83 15.46 -3.34
C ASN A 50 3.83 14.69 -2.48
N ASP A 51 3.35 13.95 -1.49
CA ASP A 51 4.11 13.32 -0.40
C ASP A 51 3.70 11.85 -0.15
N HIS A 52 2.68 11.36 -0.86
CA HIS A 52 2.21 9.99 -0.75
C HIS A 52 2.09 9.35 -2.13
N ILE A 53 2.29 8.04 -2.20
CA ILE A 53 1.83 7.25 -3.34
C ILE A 53 0.32 7.08 -3.23
N VAL A 54 -0.38 7.18 -4.36
CA VAL A 54 -1.77 6.72 -4.48
C VAL A 54 -1.78 5.39 -5.21
N LEU A 55 -2.09 4.32 -4.48
CA LEU A 55 -2.35 3.01 -5.05
C LEU A 55 -3.85 2.86 -5.29
N GLU A 56 -4.24 2.70 -6.55
CA GLU A 56 -5.64 2.50 -6.92
C GLU A 56 -5.95 1.02 -7.08
N VAL A 57 -6.91 0.53 -6.30
CA VAL A 57 -7.27 -0.89 -6.24
C VAL A 57 -8.71 -1.09 -6.69
N LYS A 58 -8.92 -1.97 -7.67
CA LYS A 58 -10.24 -2.46 -8.08
C LYS A 58 -10.73 -3.52 -7.11
N ALA A 59 -11.93 -3.33 -6.58
CA ALA A 59 -12.64 -4.34 -5.80
C ALA A 59 -14.16 -4.18 -5.96
N LYS A 60 -14.87 -5.29 -6.11
CA LYS A 60 -16.32 -5.40 -6.30
C LYS A 60 -16.86 -4.45 -7.38
N GLY A 61 -16.10 -4.28 -8.47
CA GLY A 61 -16.46 -3.41 -9.59
C GLY A 61 -16.20 -1.92 -9.39
N ASN A 62 -15.74 -1.49 -8.21
CA ASN A 62 -15.36 -0.12 -7.89
C ASN A 62 -13.84 0.05 -7.81
N VAL A 63 -13.36 1.29 -7.77
CA VAL A 63 -11.96 1.64 -7.51
C VAL A 63 -11.85 2.36 -6.17
N TYR A 64 -10.81 2.07 -5.41
CA TYR A 64 -10.52 2.70 -4.13
C TYR A 64 -9.10 3.26 -4.14
N ARG A 65 -8.94 4.40 -3.47
CA ARG A 65 -7.68 5.13 -3.33
C ARG A 65 -7.01 4.75 -2.01
N MET A 66 -5.86 4.09 -2.09
CA MET A 66 -5.07 3.70 -0.94
C MET A 66 -3.84 4.63 -0.84
N VAL A 67 -3.80 5.45 0.20
CA VAL A 67 -2.75 6.47 0.38
C VAL A 67 -1.60 5.91 1.19
N VAL A 68 -0.43 5.78 0.55
CA VAL A 68 0.75 5.11 1.11
C VAL A 68 1.78 6.13 1.55
N ASN A 69 2.23 6.00 2.79
CA ASN A 69 3.24 6.89 3.36
C ASN A 69 4.63 6.54 2.82
N VAL A 70 5.26 7.53 2.18
CA VAL A 70 6.63 7.43 1.65
C VAL A 70 7.50 8.62 2.05
N LEU A 71 6.93 9.55 2.83
CA LEU A 71 7.58 10.71 3.40
C LEU A 71 7.08 10.90 4.83
N SER A 72 7.98 11.17 5.77
CA SER A 72 7.60 11.71 7.09
C SER A 72 7.63 13.23 7.06
N THR A 73 6.63 13.87 7.68
CA THR A 73 6.54 15.33 7.82
C THR A 73 6.69 15.80 9.27
N GLN A 74 6.85 14.87 10.22
CA GLN A 74 6.91 15.14 11.66
C GLN A 74 8.25 14.75 12.31
N GLY A 75 9.29 14.58 11.48
CA GLY A 75 10.61 14.12 11.90
C GLY A 75 11.61 14.07 10.73
N PRO A 76 12.65 13.23 10.80
CA PRO A 76 13.47 12.90 9.64
C PRO A 76 12.58 12.47 8.47
N PRO A 77 12.82 12.96 7.24
CA PRO A 77 11.90 12.77 6.12
C PRO A 77 11.85 11.32 5.61
N ASP A 78 12.90 10.55 5.89
CA ASP A 78 13.03 9.17 5.46
C ASP A 78 12.00 8.28 6.17
N VAL A 79 11.41 7.37 5.40
CA VAL A 79 10.51 6.35 5.94
C VAL A 79 11.28 5.04 6.03
N TYR A 80 11.15 4.36 7.16
CA TYR A 80 11.76 3.07 7.38
C TYR A 80 10.95 2.01 6.67
N TYR A 81 11.62 1.23 5.83
CA TYR A 81 10.98 0.26 4.93
C TYR A 81 11.64 -1.11 5.04
N THR A 82 10.81 -2.14 4.97
CA THR A 82 11.26 -3.53 4.80
C THR A 82 10.20 -4.34 4.06
N THR A 83 10.59 -5.54 3.64
CA THR A 83 9.66 -6.53 3.09
C THR A 83 9.82 -7.85 3.81
N THR A 84 8.73 -8.56 4.06
CA THR A 84 8.77 -9.91 4.62
C THR A 84 7.80 -10.85 3.89
N PRO A 85 8.23 -12.05 3.48
CA PRO A 85 7.30 -13.07 3.02
C PRO A 85 6.52 -13.61 4.22
N HIS A 86 5.20 -13.61 4.14
CA HIS A 86 4.35 -14.16 5.19
C HIS A 86 3.00 -14.59 4.61
N ALA A 87 2.41 -15.65 5.15
CA ALA A 87 1.04 -16.02 4.79
C ALA A 87 0.09 -14.87 5.17
N LEU A 88 -0.90 -14.58 4.33
CA LEU A 88 -1.90 -13.56 4.65
C LEU A 88 -2.67 -13.97 5.93
N PRO A 89 -2.64 -13.18 7.01
CA PRO A 89 -3.44 -13.46 8.20
C PRO A 89 -4.92 -13.61 7.84
N ALA A 90 -5.62 -14.49 8.56
CA ALA A 90 -7.02 -14.77 8.30
C ALA A 90 -7.87 -13.47 8.36
N PRO A 91 -8.92 -13.35 7.51
CA PRO A 91 -9.37 -14.33 6.53
C PRO A 91 -8.46 -14.40 5.30
N ALA A 92 -8.54 -15.50 4.53
CA ALA A 92 -7.87 -15.58 3.23
C ALA A 92 -8.32 -14.45 2.28
N PHE A 93 -7.58 -14.23 1.20
CA PHE A 93 -7.91 -13.22 0.21
C PHE A 93 -9.33 -13.43 -0.33
N ALA A 94 -10.13 -12.38 -0.29
CA ALA A 94 -11.44 -12.36 -0.92
C ALA A 94 -11.76 -10.92 -1.33
N GLU A 95 -12.05 -10.66 -2.60
CA GLU A 95 -12.22 -9.28 -3.07
C GLU A 95 -13.22 -8.45 -2.25
N GLY A 96 -12.83 -7.25 -1.81
CA GLY A 96 -13.65 -6.33 -1.04
C GLY A 96 -12.97 -5.73 0.20
N TRP A 97 -13.74 -4.90 0.92
CA TRP A 97 -13.33 -4.31 2.20
C TRP A 97 -13.69 -5.25 3.37
N HIS A 98 -12.69 -5.64 4.15
CA HIS A 98 -12.84 -6.52 5.31
C HIS A 98 -12.64 -5.74 6.60
N THR A 99 -13.61 -5.86 7.50
CA THR A 99 -13.60 -5.24 8.82
C THR A 99 -13.40 -6.32 9.89
N GLY A 100 -13.02 -5.92 11.11
CA GLY A 100 -12.73 -6.86 12.21
C GLY A 100 -11.44 -7.67 12.04
N VAL A 101 -10.65 -7.36 11.01
CA VAL A 101 -9.28 -7.83 10.84
C VAL A 101 -8.32 -6.99 11.68
N SER A 102 -7.18 -7.56 12.03
CA SER A 102 -6.05 -6.88 12.66
C SER A 102 -4.76 -7.17 11.91
N LEU A 103 -3.80 -6.27 12.06
CA LEU A 103 -2.41 -6.51 11.72
C LEU A 103 -1.53 -5.83 12.77
N ASP A 104 -0.64 -6.58 13.39
CA ASP A 104 0.48 -6.06 14.16
C ASP A 104 1.79 -6.66 13.64
N TYR A 105 2.76 -5.78 13.35
CA TYR A 105 4.04 -6.19 12.79
C TYR A 105 4.78 -7.18 13.69
N VAL A 106 4.71 -7.01 15.01
CA VAL A 106 5.43 -7.85 15.96
C VAL A 106 4.72 -9.18 16.14
N THR A 107 3.43 -9.16 16.48
CA THR A 107 2.73 -10.40 16.86
C THR A 107 2.36 -11.26 15.66
N ASP A 108 2.04 -10.64 14.52
CA ASP A 108 1.55 -11.38 13.35
C ASP A 108 2.66 -11.71 12.37
N LEU A 109 3.70 -10.87 12.27
CA LEU A 109 4.76 -11.01 11.26
C LEU A 109 6.15 -11.26 11.86
N SER A 110 6.32 -11.17 13.18
CA SER A 110 7.64 -11.22 13.85
C SER A 110 8.63 -10.20 13.31
N VAL A 111 8.14 -9.02 12.90
CA VAL A 111 8.94 -7.92 12.38
C VAL A 111 9.05 -6.81 13.44
N HIS A 112 10.29 -6.43 13.75
CA HIS A 112 10.66 -5.40 14.72
C HIS A 112 11.41 -4.25 14.05
N VAL A 113 11.61 -3.16 14.79
CA VAL A 113 12.32 -1.95 14.28
C VAL A 113 13.68 -2.27 13.65
N ALA A 114 14.42 -3.24 14.20
CA ALA A 114 15.74 -3.63 13.68
C ALA A 114 15.71 -4.30 12.30
N ASN A 115 14.54 -4.68 11.80
CA ASN A 115 14.37 -5.28 10.48
C ASN A 115 14.22 -4.22 9.36
N PHE A 116 14.10 -2.95 9.70
CA PHE A 116 13.89 -1.87 8.75
C PHE A 116 15.16 -1.06 8.51
N THR A 117 15.20 -0.44 7.33
CA THR A 117 16.22 0.55 6.97
C THR A 117 15.53 1.85 6.56
N PRO A 118 16.05 3.03 6.95
CA PRO A 118 15.53 4.30 6.45
C PRO A 118 15.76 4.38 4.94
N VAL A 119 14.74 4.81 4.20
CA VAL A 119 14.82 5.00 2.76
C VAL A 119 14.36 6.40 2.41
N ALA A 120 15.22 7.14 1.70
CA ALA A 120 14.92 8.47 1.20
C ALA A 120 13.72 8.46 0.24
N PHE A 121 12.94 9.55 0.27
CA PHE A 121 11.67 9.72 -0.45
C PHE A 121 11.69 9.20 -1.90
N ASP A 122 12.55 9.73 -2.78
CA ASP A 122 12.59 9.34 -4.19
C ASP A 122 12.93 7.85 -4.38
N ALA A 123 13.85 7.34 -3.55
CA ALA A 123 14.26 5.94 -3.60
C ALA A 123 13.14 5.01 -3.12
N LEU A 124 12.39 5.42 -2.09
CA LEU A 124 11.26 4.66 -1.58
C LEU A 124 10.10 4.67 -2.59
N VAL A 125 9.79 5.82 -3.17
CA VAL A 125 8.78 5.96 -4.23
C VAL A 125 9.08 4.98 -5.36
N LYS A 126 10.33 4.97 -5.85
CA LYS A 126 10.76 4.06 -6.91
C LYS A 126 10.64 2.58 -6.49
N LYS A 127 11.12 2.22 -5.29
CA LYS A 127 11.01 0.84 -4.78
C LYS A 127 9.57 0.35 -4.75
N VAL A 128 8.66 1.16 -4.21
CA VAL A 128 7.25 0.79 -4.09
C VAL A 128 6.59 0.66 -5.46
N ILE A 129 6.78 1.66 -6.33
CA ILE A 129 6.19 1.64 -7.68
C ILE A 129 6.71 0.47 -8.49
N ASP A 130 8.02 0.19 -8.48
CA ASP A 130 8.61 -0.90 -9.25
C ASP A 130 8.09 -2.27 -8.79
N ALA A 131 7.97 -2.48 -7.47
CA ALA A 131 7.57 -3.75 -6.87
C ALA A 131 6.10 -4.14 -7.13
N ILE A 132 5.18 -3.18 -7.25
CA ILE A 132 3.75 -3.47 -7.38
C ILE A 132 3.39 -3.69 -8.86
N PRO A 133 3.04 -4.91 -9.30
CA PRO A 133 2.59 -5.13 -10.67
C PRO A 133 1.20 -4.55 -10.90
N LEU A 134 0.98 -3.96 -12.08
CA LEU A 134 -0.37 -3.69 -12.56
C LEU A 134 -1.13 -5.01 -12.70
N ASP A 135 -2.44 -4.98 -12.45
CA ASP A 135 -3.33 -6.13 -12.50
C ASP A 135 -2.99 -7.26 -11.51
N GLY A 136 -2.00 -7.06 -10.63
CA GLY A 136 -1.67 -7.98 -9.54
C GLY A 136 -2.70 -7.93 -8.42
N LYS A 137 -2.87 -9.06 -7.73
CA LYS A 137 -3.72 -9.17 -6.54
C LYS A 137 -2.99 -8.62 -5.32
N VAL A 138 -3.67 -7.73 -4.62
CA VAL A 138 -3.12 -7.06 -3.43
C VAL A 138 -4.13 -7.03 -2.29
N SER A 139 -3.62 -7.12 -1.07
CA SER A 139 -4.34 -6.76 0.15
C SER A 139 -3.69 -5.51 0.73
N VAL A 140 -4.50 -4.53 1.14
CA VAL A 140 -3.99 -3.29 1.74
C VAL A 140 -4.66 -3.06 3.09
N TYR A 141 -3.86 -3.16 4.15
CA TYR A 141 -4.28 -2.81 5.50
C TYR A 141 -4.16 -1.30 5.69
N SER A 142 -5.23 -0.66 6.14
CA SER A 142 -5.31 0.80 6.20
C SER A 142 -6.45 1.27 7.09
N SER A 143 -6.45 2.57 7.37
CA SER A 143 -7.51 3.24 8.12
C SER A 143 -8.30 4.21 7.24
N THR A 144 -9.59 4.39 7.50
CA THR A 144 -10.45 5.29 6.72
C THR A 144 -11.47 6.01 7.60
N SER A 145 -11.94 7.17 7.15
CA SER A 145 -13.14 7.84 7.70
C SER A 145 -14.44 7.42 6.99
N GLY A 146 -14.35 6.51 6.01
CA GLY A 146 -15.43 6.10 5.14
C GLY A 146 -15.21 6.48 3.67
N GLY A 147 -15.98 5.87 2.76
CA GLY A 147 -16.05 6.28 1.35
C GLY A 147 -15.09 5.52 0.44
N GLY A 148 -14.37 6.25 -0.43
CA GLY A 148 -13.55 5.69 -1.52
C GLY A 148 -12.04 5.79 -1.31
N SER A 149 -11.60 6.29 -0.16
CA SER A 149 -10.18 6.50 0.14
C SER A 149 -9.83 5.99 1.54
N SER A 150 -8.66 5.38 1.67
CA SER A 150 -8.04 5.05 2.97
C SER A 150 -6.62 5.58 3.05
N HIS A 151 -6.11 5.66 4.27
CA HIS A 151 -4.87 6.29 4.66
C HIS A 151 -4.13 5.40 5.68
N LEU A 152 -3.04 5.93 6.23
CA LEU A 152 -2.27 5.30 7.30
C LEU A 152 -1.73 3.92 6.94
N VAL A 153 -1.29 3.74 5.68
CA VAL A 153 -0.51 2.56 5.26
C VAL A 153 0.93 2.71 5.78
N HIS A 154 1.10 2.50 7.08
CA HIS A 154 2.34 2.38 7.85
C HIS A 154 1.99 1.83 9.25
N ARG A 155 2.99 1.54 10.10
CA ARG A 155 2.79 1.15 11.51
C ARG A 155 1.90 2.18 12.23
N ASN A 156 0.85 1.73 12.91
CA ASN A 156 0.03 2.57 13.80
C ASN A 156 -0.07 2.00 15.23
N GLY A 157 0.23 0.71 15.41
CA GLY A 157 0.08 -0.03 16.65
C GLY A 157 -1.34 -0.44 16.98
N ASN A 158 -1.49 -1.07 18.14
CA ASN A 158 -2.77 -1.59 18.64
C ASN A 158 -3.46 -2.56 17.67
N GLY A 159 -2.69 -3.34 16.90
CA GLY A 159 -3.25 -4.27 15.89
C GLY A 159 -3.85 -3.58 14.66
N GLN A 160 -3.51 -2.31 14.42
CA GLN A 160 -4.02 -1.51 13.29
C GLN A 160 -2.90 -1.04 12.37
N ASP A 161 -1.85 -1.85 12.22
CA ASP A 161 -0.77 -1.52 11.32
C ASP A 161 -1.23 -1.55 9.87
N GLY A 162 -0.77 -0.56 9.11
CA GLY A 162 -0.99 -0.48 7.69
C GLY A 162 0.12 -1.19 6.92
N ALA A 163 -0.23 -1.83 5.82
CA ALA A 163 0.72 -2.56 4.97
C ALA A 163 0.15 -2.76 3.57
N ILE A 164 1.01 -3.05 2.60
CA ILE A 164 0.63 -3.57 1.29
C ILE A 164 1.10 -5.02 1.22
N VAL A 165 0.24 -5.92 0.79
CA VAL A 165 0.57 -7.33 0.56
C VAL A 165 0.49 -7.60 -0.94
N LEU A 166 1.61 -8.01 -1.52
CA LEU A 166 1.72 -8.44 -2.92
C LEU A 166 1.39 -9.92 -3.03
N ASP A 167 0.84 -10.33 -4.18
CA ASP A 167 0.48 -11.73 -4.44
C ASP A 167 -0.40 -12.30 -3.33
N ALA A 168 -1.41 -11.52 -2.91
CA ALA A 168 -2.16 -11.76 -1.68
C ALA A 168 -3.03 -13.03 -1.71
N ASP A 169 -3.34 -13.55 -2.90
CA ASP A 169 -4.02 -14.84 -3.12
C ASP A 169 -3.04 -15.98 -3.45
N GLY A 170 -1.74 -15.69 -3.50
CA GLY A 170 -0.68 -16.63 -3.81
C GLY A 170 -0.20 -17.47 -2.62
N ALA A 171 0.70 -18.40 -2.90
CA ALA A 171 1.25 -19.33 -1.90
C ALA A 171 2.29 -18.68 -0.96
N SER A 172 2.86 -17.54 -1.34
CA SER A 172 3.87 -16.82 -0.56
C SER A 172 3.73 -15.31 -0.71
N PRO A 173 2.67 -14.70 -0.15
CA PRO A 173 2.47 -13.25 -0.21
C PRO A 173 3.66 -12.50 0.38
N THR A 174 3.94 -11.31 -0.15
CA THR A 174 5.01 -10.43 0.34
C THR A 174 4.44 -9.17 0.95
N PHE A 175 4.70 -8.96 2.23
CA PHE A 175 4.33 -7.75 2.94
C PHE A 175 5.36 -6.66 2.69
N MET A 176 4.89 -5.48 2.31
CA MET A 176 5.63 -4.23 2.26
C MET A 176 5.23 -3.40 3.47
N LEU A 177 6.20 -3.10 4.33
CA LEU A 177 5.97 -2.52 5.65
C LEU A 177 6.66 -1.16 5.75
N PHE A 178 6.06 -0.25 6.50
CA PHE A 178 6.51 1.13 6.60
C PHE A 178 6.39 1.61 8.05
N HIS A 179 7.38 2.34 8.56
CA HIS A 179 7.22 3.08 9.82
C HIS A 179 8.02 4.39 9.80
N PHE A 180 7.69 5.30 10.71
CA PHE A 180 8.42 6.53 10.95
C PHE A 180 9.47 6.34 12.04
N ASP A 181 10.49 7.20 12.04
CA ASP A 181 11.68 7.11 12.91
C ASP A 181 11.33 7.07 14.41
N GLU A 182 10.29 7.78 14.81
CA GLU A 182 9.88 7.91 16.20
C GLU A 182 9.18 6.65 16.75
N GLN A 183 8.84 5.70 15.87
CA GLN A 183 8.07 4.50 16.24
C GLN A 183 8.99 3.37 16.70
N GLN A 184 8.77 2.88 17.92
CA GLN A 184 9.55 1.80 18.54
C GLN A 184 8.67 0.57 18.79
N PHE A 185 9.15 -0.63 18.43
CA PHE A 185 8.45 -1.92 18.57
C PHE A 185 9.38 -3.11 18.28
#